data_AF-A0A133UNW5-F1
#
_entry.id   AF-A0A133UNW5-F1
#
_cell.length_a   1.000
_cell.length_b   1.000
_cell.length_c   1.000
_cell.angle_alpha   90.00
_cell.angle_beta   90.00
_cell.angle_gamma   90.00
#
_symmetry.space_group_name_H-M   'P 1'
#
loop_
_entity.id
_entity.type
_entity.pdbx_description
1 polymer ?
#
loop_
_entity_poly.entity_id
_entity_poly.type
_entity_poly.pdbx_seq_one_letter_code
_entity_poly.pdbx_strand_id
1 'polypeptide(L)'
;MPKKEHKKKVGSAGRLGPRYGTRVRARVRAVEDREKGYHRCPECRSKSVKRVASGIWECQRCETKFAAKAYTPSTTPIEREISPTAEESGTE
;
A
#
# COMPACT_ATOMS: atom_id res chain seq x y z
N MET A 1 -29.27 4.36 0.03
CA MET A 1 -29.20 3.25 -0.95
C MET A 1 -27.86 2.53 -0.77
N PRO A 2 -27.81 1.28 -0.32
CA PRO A 2 -26.55 0.53 -0.24
C PRO A 2 -26.03 0.25 -1.65
N LYS A 3 -24.77 0.62 -1.93
CA LYS A 3 -24.13 0.40 -3.24
C LYS A 3 -24.12 -1.10 -3.56
N LYS A 4 -24.70 -1.51 -4.70
CA LYS A 4 -24.65 -2.89 -5.20
C LYS A 4 -23.20 -3.27 -5.51
N GLU A 5 -22.56 -4.04 -4.64
CA GLU A 5 -21.21 -4.53 -4.86
C GLU A 5 -21.22 -5.81 -5.72
N HIS A 6 -21.12 -5.64 -7.04
CA HIS A 6 -21.08 -6.75 -8.01
C HIS A 6 -19.76 -7.56 -7.99
N LYS A 7 -18.89 -7.39 -6.97
CA LYS A 7 -17.51 -7.90 -6.96
C LYS A 7 -17.13 -8.59 -5.64
N LYS A 8 -17.98 -9.47 -5.11
CA LYS A 8 -17.72 -10.23 -3.86
C LYS A 8 -16.32 -10.87 -3.78
N LYS A 9 -15.83 -11.49 -4.86
CA LYS A 9 -14.53 -12.20 -4.88
C LYS A 9 -13.35 -11.36 -5.33
N VAL A 10 -13.54 -10.45 -6.29
CA VAL A 10 -12.43 -9.74 -6.95
C VAL A 10 -12.18 -8.34 -6.41
N GLY A 11 -13.15 -7.71 -5.74
CA GLY A 11 -13.01 -6.37 -5.18
C GLY A 11 -12.46 -5.33 -6.16
N SER A 12 -11.49 -4.54 -5.68
CA SER A 12 -10.77 -3.49 -6.41
C SER A 12 -10.02 -3.99 -7.66
N ALA A 13 -9.51 -5.23 -7.63
CA ALA A 13 -8.83 -5.87 -8.75
C ALA A 13 -9.78 -6.28 -9.89
N GLY A 14 -11.10 -6.17 -9.70
CA GLY A 14 -12.06 -6.45 -10.77
C GLY A 14 -12.02 -5.47 -11.94
N ARG A 15 -11.21 -4.40 -11.90
CA ARG A 15 -10.93 -3.57 -13.10
C ARG A 15 -10.01 -4.27 -14.10
N LEU A 16 -9.25 -5.25 -13.64
CA LEU A 16 -8.28 -5.98 -14.46
C LEU A 16 -8.96 -6.99 -15.41
N GLY A 17 -10.23 -7.33 -15.15
CA GLY A 17 -11.02 -8.23 -15.97
C GLY A 17 -10.44 -9.65 -15.96
N PRO A 18 -10.42 -10.35 -17.11
CA PRO A 18 -9.88 -11.71 -17.23
C PRO A 18 -8.34 -11.78 -17.27
N ARG A 19 -7.64 -10.64 -17.35
CA ARG A 19 -6.18 -10.57 -17.56
C ARG A 19 -5.40 -10.86 -16.27
N TYR A 20 -4.14 -11.27 -16.43
CA TYR A 20 -3.11 -11.43 -15.38
C TYR A 20 -3.29 -12.58 -14.37
N GLY A 21 -4.37 -13.37 -14.48
CA GLY A 21 -4.60 -14.54 -13.63
C GLY A 21 -5.01 -14.21 -12.19
N THR A 22 -5.26 -15.23 -11.37
CA THR A 22 -5.87 -15.05 -10.03
C THR A 22 -4.86 -14.59 -8.97
N ARG A 23 -3.63 -15.11 -8.97
CA ARG A 23 -2.61 -14.78 -7.96
C ARG A 23 -2.20 -13.31 -8.00
N VAL A 24 -1.95 -12.78 -9.19
CA VAL A 24 -1.57 -11.37 -9.36
C VAL A 24 -2.72 -10.46 -8.93
N ARG A 25 -3.96 -10.76 -9.34
CA ARG A 25 -5.14 -10.00 -8.93
C ARG A 25 -5.36 -10.02 -7.42
N ALA A 26 -5.12 -11.13 -6.75
CA ALA A 26 -5.22 -11.23 -5.30
C ALA A 26 -4.18 -10.36 -4.58
N ARG A 27 -2.93 -10.34 -5.06
CA ARG A 27 -1.87 -9.47 -4.51
C ARG A 27 -2.18 -7.99 -4.72
N VAL A 28 -2.59 -7.61 -5.93
CA VAL A 28 -2.97 -6.22 -6.25
C VAL A 28 -4.13 -5.76 -5.38
N ARG A 29 -5.15 -6.59 -5.23
CA ARG A 29 -6.27 -6.31 -4.31
C ARG A 29 -5.77 -6.05 -2.89
N ALA A 30 -4.94 -6.94 -2.34
CA ALA A 30 -4.44 -6.80 -0.98
C ALA A 30 -3.63 -5.51 -0.77
N VAL A 31 -2.87 -5.07 -1.77
CA VAL A 31 -2.12 -3.81 -1.72
C VAL A 31 -3.07 -2.61 -1.79
N GLU A 32 -4.02 -2.60 -2.72
CA GLU A 32 -4.96 -1.49 -2.87
C GLU A 32 -5.93 -1.34 -1.71
N ASP A 33 -6.36 -2.46 -1.12
CA ASP A 33 -7.25 -2.45 0.05
C ASP A 33 -6.54 -1.82 1.25
N ARG A 34 -5.21 -1.99 1.37
CA ARG A 34 -4.39 -1.31 2.38
C ARG A 34 -4.17 0.17 2.04
N GLU A 35 -3.92 0.49 0.78
CA GLU A 35 -3.60 1.85 0.32
C GLU A 35 -4.80 2.79 0.37
N LYS A 36 -5.99 2.32 -0.06
CA LYS A 36 -7.21 3.13 -0.15
C LYS A 36 -7.93 3.29 1.19
N GLY A 37 -7.43 2.64 2.24
CA GLY A 37 -7.98 2.74 3.58
C GLY A 37 -7.81 4.13 4.17
N TYR A 38 -8.72 4.54 5.04
CA TYR A 38 -8.52 5.73 5.86
C TYR A 38 -7.63 5.40 7.04
N HIS A 39 -6.53 6.13 7.19
CA HIS A 39 -5.55 5.87 8.25
C HIS A 39 -5.53 6.99 9.29
N ARG A 40 -5.06 6.65 10.50
CA ARG A 40 -4.91 7.62 11.60
C ARG A 40 -3.71 8.53 11.33
N CYS A 41 -3.95 9.82 11.42
CA CYS A 41 -2.90 10.83 11.33
C CYS A 41 -2.05 10.86 12.62
N PRO A 42 -0.71 10.99 12.52
CA PRO A 42 0.14 11.16 13.71
C PRO A 42 -0.15 12.48 14.43
N GLU A 43 -0.51 13.55 13.71
CA GLU A 43 -0.66 14.93 14.21
C GLU A 43 -2.05 15.34 14.68
N CYS A 44 -3.13 14.72 14.18
CA CYS A 44 -4.49 15.03 14.64
C CYS A 44 -5.28 13.79 15.10
N ARG A 45 -4.72 12.57 14.99
CA ARG A 45 -5.31 11.26 15.34
C ARG A 45 -6.63 10.93 14.63
N SER A 46 -7.08 11.81 13.75
CA SER A 46 -8.25 11.58 12.93
C SER A 46 -7.96 10.54 11.83
N LYS A 47 -8.98 9.77 11.45
CA LYS A 47 -8.91 8.80 10.34
C LYS A 47 -9.20 9.49 9.01
N SER A 48 -8.29 10.37 8.56
CA SER A 48 -8.50 11.19 7.36
C SER A 48 -7.26 11.28 6.47
N VAL A 49 -6.26 10.44 6.71
CA VAL A 49 -5.04 10.39 5.89
C VAL A 49 -5.34 9.68 4.57
N LYS A 50 -4.87 10.29 3.47
CA LYS A 50 -4.91 9.73 2.11
C LYS A 50 -3.53 9.81 1.46
N ARG A 51 -3.28 8.90 0.52
CA ARG A 51 -2.04 8.91 -0.29
C ARG A 51 -2.16 9.96 -1.38
N VAL A 52 -1.12 10.79 -1.53
CA VAL A 52 -1.02 11.77 -2.63
C VAL A 52 -0.10 11.23 -3.72
N ALA A 53 1.05 10.69 -3.32
CA ALA A 53 2.02 10.09 -4.23
C ALA A 53 2.72 8.89 -3.57
N SER A 54 3.62 8.24 -4.30
CA SER A 54 4.46 7.17 -3.75
C SER A 54 5.26 7.66 -2.55
N GLY A 55 4.94 7.12 -1.36
CA GLY A 55 5.60 7.47 -0.11
C GLY A 55 5.19 8.81 0.50
N ILE A 56 4.29 9.58 -0.15
CA ILE A 56 3.80 10.86 0.35
C ILE A 56 2.33 10.73 0.74
N TRP A 57 2.05 11.02 2.01
CA TRP A 57 0.71 10.93 2.61
C TRP A 57 0.29 12.29 3.17
N GLU A 58 -0.99 12.62 3.03
CA GLU A 58 -1.57 13.89 3.46
C GLU A 58 -2.80 13.66 4.32
N CYS A 59 -2.92 14.39 5.42
CA CYS A 59 -4.13 14.42 6.23
C CYS A 59 -5.10 15.48 5.73
N GLN A 60 -6.33 15.10 5.39
CA GLN A 60 -7.34 16.06 4.91
C GLN A 60 -7.89 17.01 6.00
N ARG A 61 -7.60 16.75 7.29
CA ARG A 61 -8.08 17.61 8.39
C ARG A 61 -7.08 18.66 8.84
N CYS A 62 -5.82 18.29 8.97
CA CYS A 62 -4.76 19.18 9.45
C CYS A 62 -3.73 19.55 8.36
N GLU A 63 -3.95 19.08 7.12
CA GLU A 63 -3.15 19.38 5.92
C GLU A 63 -1.66 18.99 6.04
N THR A 64 -1.30 18.24 7.07
CA THR A 64 0.06 17.75 7.27
C THR A 64 0.41 16.72 6.20
N LYS A 65 1.51 16.96 5.49
CA LYS A 65 2.14 16.04 4.55
C LYS A 65 3.33 15.36 5.21
N PHE A 66 3.43 14.04 5.10
CA PHE A 66 4.52 13.27 5.69
C PHE A 66 5.00 12.14 4.78
N ALA A 67 6.26 11.76 4.97
CA ALA A 67 6.87 10.64 4.27
C ALA A 67 6.62 9.33 5.02
N ALA A 68 6.20 8.29 4.31
CA ALA A 68 6.00 6.94 4.84
C ALA A 68 6.22 5.88 3.76
N LYS A 69 5.90 4.62 4.05
CA LYS A 69 5.99 3.54 3.04
C LYS A 69 5.05 3.79 1.86
N ALA A 70 5.37 3.14 0.74
CA ALA A 70 4.69 3.36 -0.54
C ALA A 70 3.17 3.04 -0.49
N TYR A 71 2.79 1.95 0.18
CA TYR A 71 1.41 1.44 0.23
C TYR A 71 0.81 1.39 1.65
N THR A 72 1.59 1.77 2.66
CA THR A 72 1.13 1.85 4.05
C THR A 72 1.67 3.14 4.68
N PRO A 73 0.88 3.88 5.46
CA PRO A 73 1.34 5.12 6.10
C PRO A 73 2.16 4.85 7.37
N SER A 74 2.84 3.71 7.44
CA SER A 74 3.74 3.39 8.53
C SER A 74 5.05 4.14 8.33
N THR A 75 5.43 4.93 9.32
CA THR A 75 6.69 5.66 9.39
C THR A 75 7.82 4.83 9.99
N THR A 76 7.58 3.55 10.30
CA THR A 76 8.63 2.73 10.90
C THR A 76 9.82 2.67 9.93
N PRO A 77 11.04 2.95 10.44
CA PRO A 77 12.25 2.81 9.66
C PRO A 77 12.25 1.42 9.00
N ILE A 78 12.62 1.38 7.73
CA ILE A 78 12.86 0.11 7.06
C ILE A 78 14.21 -0.35 7.60
N GLU A 79 14.20 -1.29 8.55
CA GLU A 79 15.40 -2.05 8.88
C GLU A 79 15.82 -2.78 7.60
N ARG A 80 16.81 -2.20 6.92
CA ARG A 80 17.44 -2.85 5.80
C ARG A 80 18.40 -3.87 6.41
N GLU A 81 17.97 -5.11 6.48
CA GLU A 81 18.93 -6.21 6.38
C GLU A 81 19.49 -6.14 4.95
N ILE A 82 20.54 -5.35 4.79
CA ILE A 82 21.41 -5.44 3.62
C ILE A 82 22.01 -6.83 3.77
N SER A 83 21.45 -7.84 3.10
CA SER A 83 22.21 -9.05 2.84
C SER A 83 23.44 -8.57 2.08
N PRO A 84 24.67 -8.66 2.64
CA PRO A 84 25.86 -8.33 1.88
C PRO A 84 25.82 -9.15 0.59
N THR A 85 26.20 -8.45 -0.46
CA THR A 85 26.38 -8.89 -1.83
C THR A 85 26.91 -10.31 -1.94
N ALA A 86 26.41 -11.03 -2.95
CA ALA A 86 27.06 -12.18 -3.55
C ALA A 86 28.59 -12.04 -3.49
N GLU A 87 29.22 -12.86 -2.65
CA GLU A 87 30.65 -13.15 -2.79
C GLU A 87 30.77 -14.17 -3.92
N GLU A 88 31.17 -13.67 -5.09
CA GLU A 88 31.95 -14.48 -6.02
C GLU A 88 33.31 -14.75 -5.36
N SER A 89 33.60 -16.02 -5.07
CA SER A 89 34.97 -16.52 -4.98
C SER A 89 34.99 -17.97 -5.44
N GLY A 90 35.47 -18.17 -6.67
CA GLY A 90 35.98 -19.49 -7.06
C GLY A 90 37.23 -19.79 -6.24
N THR A 91 37.38 -21.04 -5.81
CA THR A 91 38.66 -21.72 -5.62
C THR A 91 38.37 -23.23 -5.65
N GLU A 92 39.01 -23.88 -6.65
CA GLU A 92 39.27 -25.31 -6.85
C GLU A 92 38.12 -26.27 -7.24
#